data_AF-A0A7C3T1H2-F1
#
_entry.id   AF-A0A7C3T1H2-F1
#
_cell.length_a   1.000
_cell.length_b   1.000
_cell.length_c   1.000
_cell.angle_alpha   90.00
_cell.angle_beta   90.00
_cell.angle_gamma   90.00
#
_symmetry.space_group_name_H-M   'P 1'
#
loop_
_entity.id
_entity.type
_entity.pdbx_description
1 polymer ?
#
loop_
_entity_poly.entity_id
_entity_poly.type
_entity_poly.pdbx_seq_one_letter_code
_entity_poly.pdbx_strand_id
1 'polypeptide(L)'
;MTHVGSNDARSIDDFTRPLEYVSPMDGLLGSIFRDWVENEVMPYRRRFDEDYRDHHLIHPPFRKLLGEYGLQRMIFPEDLGGWGMGRSHYMCVAAFRMFEEIARADSGMALAFGALFWPFLFIALEPHENRRLLEEFAPMFCETTEPVFAALCMTEPQG
;
A
#
# COMPACT_ATOMS: atom_id res chain seq x y z
N MET A 1 4.16 17.77 -37.15
CA MET A 1 4.12 18.43 -35.82
C MET A 1 5.25 17.86 -35.01
N THR A 2 6.14 18.73 -34.55
CA THR A 2 7.45 18.43 -33.97
C THR A 2 7.36 17.61 -32.69
N HIS A 3 7.95 16.41 -32.69
CA HIS A 3 8.39 15.74 -31.47
C HIS A 3 9.49 16.60 -30.85
N VAL A 4 9.13 17.38 -29.84
CA VAL A 4 10.10 17.96 -28.92
C VAL A 4 10.61 16.79 -28.08
N GLY A 5 11.85 16.38 -28.32
CA GLY A 5 12.53 15.46 -27.42
C GLY A 5 12.73 16.15 -26.08
N SER A 6 12.13 15.61 -25.02
CA SER A 6 12.60 15.87 -23.66
C SER A 6 13.80 14.97 -23.45
N ASN A 7 14.93 15.62 -23.16
CA ASN A 7 16.21 14.98 -22.92
C ASN A 7 16.31 14.58 -21.44
N ASP A 8 15.35 13.79 -20.95
CA ASP A 8 15.41 13.24 -19.60
C ASP A 8 16.07 11.87 -19.68
N ALA A 9 17.32 11.81 -19.24
CA ALA A 9 18.01 10.54 -19.07
C ALA A 9 17.19 9.68 -18.10
N ARG A 10 16.79 8.49 -18.56
CA ARG A 10 16.10 7.51 -17.71
C ARG A 10 16.92 7.28 -16.45
N SER A 11 16.28 7.48 -15.32
CA SER A 11 16.81 7.17 -14.00
C SER A 11 16.61 5.69 -13.69
N ILE A 12 17.16 5.24 -12.57
CA ILE A 12 16.90 3.88 -12.06
C ILE A 12 15.40 3.64 -11.81
N ASP A 13 14.63 4.70 -11.52
CA ASP A 13 13.19 4.60 -11.27
C ASP A 13 12.39 4.37 -12.57
N ASP A 14 12.98 4.61 -13.74
CA ASP A 14 12.34 4.41 -15.05
C ASP A 14 12.62 3.02 -15.64
N PHE A 15 13.57 2.26 -15.07
CA PHE A 15 14.06 1.03 -15.68
C PHE A 15 13.06 -0.12 -15.65
N THR A 16 12.26 -0.22 -14.59
CA THR A 16 11.28 -1.31 -14.39
C THR A 16 9.84 -0.91 -14.70
N ARG A 17 9.60 0.35 -15.08
CA ARG A 17 8.25 0.90 -15.20
C ARG A 17 7.78 0.97 -16.65
N PRO A 18 6.69 0.27 -17.01
CA PRO A 18 6.03 0.49 -18.28
C PRO A 18 5.27 1.82 -18.22
N LEU A 19 5.86 2.86 -18.78
CA LEU A 19 5.39 4.25 -18.69
C LEU A 19 3.97 4.43 -19.24
N GLU A 20 3.56 3.55 -20.15
CA GLU A 20 2.23 3.52 -20.77
C GLU A 20 1.10 3.14 -19.79
N TYR A 21 1.44 2.49 -18.67
CA TYR A 21 0.47 2.05 -17.66
C TYR A 21 0.49 2.89 -16.40
N VAL A 22 1.33 3.92 -16.34
CA VAL A 22 1.51 4.74 -15.15
C VAL A 22 0.24 5.51 -14.82
N SER A 23 -0.19 5.44 -13.57
CA SER A 23 -1.32 6.21 -13.07
C SER A 23 -1.00 7.71 -13.11
N PRO A 24 -1.96 8.60 -13.39
CA PRO A 24 -1.78 10.04 -13.19
C PRO A 24 -1.30 10.40 -11.77
N MET A 25 -1.57 9.53 -10.79
CA MET A 25 -1.17 9.70 -9.40
C MET A 25 0.22 9.16 -9.07
N ASP A 26 0.90 8.48 -10.00
CA ASP A 26 2.13 7.72 -9.71
C ASP A 26 3.26 8.56 -9.14
N GLY A 27 3.53 9.73 -9.75
CA GLY A 27 4.57 10.64 -9.28
C GLY A 27 4.29 11.16 -7.86
N LEU A 28 3.03 11.54 -7.60
CA LEU A 28 2.60 12.05 -6.29
C LEU A 28 2.62 10.95 -5.22
N LEU A 29 2.06 9.77 -5.51
CA LEU A 29 2.11 8.63 -4.58
C LEU A 29 3.57 8.28 -4.31
N GLY A 30 4.37 8.14 -5.37
CA GLY A 30 5.80 7.87 -5.27
C GLY A 30 6.53 8.83 -4.35
N SER A 31 6.31 10.14 -4.47
CA SER A 31 6.97 11.11 -3.58
C SER A 31 6.48 11.00 -2.14
N ILE A 32 5.17 10.83 -1.91
CA ILE A 32 4.61 10.69 -0.55
C ILE A 32 5.18 9.48 0.18
N PHE A 33 5.22 8.31 -0.48
CA PHE A 33 5.75 7.10 0.14
C PHE A 33 7.27 7.14 0.27
N ARG A 34 7.99 7.75 -0.68
CA ARG A 34 9.44 7.95 -0.55
C ARG A 34 9.77 8.82 0.65
N ASP A 35 9.09 9.95 0.81
CA ASP A 35 9.31 10.84 1.95
C ASP A 35 8.98 10.14 3.27
N TRP A 36 7.89 9.36 3.33
CA TRP A 36 7.56 8.56 4.52
C TRP A 36 8.65 7.50 4.81
N VAL A 37 9.10 6.77 3.78
CA VAL A 37 10.14 5.74 3.91
C VAL A 37 11.45 6.32 4.46
N GLU A 38 11.92 7.41 3.86
CA GLU A 38 13.23 8.00 4.21
C GLU A 38 13.23 8.57 5.64
N ASN A 39 12.10 9.13 6.09
CA ASN A 39 12.02 9.79 7.39
C ASN A 39 11.57 8.85 8.53
N GLU A 40 10.68 7.90 8.25
CA GLU A 40 10.05 7.08 9.31
C GLU A 40 10.64 5.66 9.39
N VAL A 41 11.13 5.12 8.27
CA VAL A 41 11.52 3.70 8.18
C VAL A 41 13.03 3.53 8.12
N MET A 42 13.68 4.15 7.15
CA MET A 42 15.12 4.02 6.89
C MET A 42 16.02 4.25 8.11
N PRO A 43 15.75 5.22 9.01
CA PRO A 43 16.61 5.45 10.18
C PRO A 43 16.60 4.29 11.20
N TYR A 44 15.56 3.47 11.18
CA TYR A 44 15.33 2.43 12.19
C TYR A 44 15.31 1.01 11.62
N ARG A 45 15.16 0.82 10.30
CA ARG A 45 14.89 -0.48 9.67
C ARG A 45 15.76 -1.65 10.13
N ARG A 46 17.06 -1.41 10.37
CA ARG A 46 17.99 -2.47 10.81
C ARG A 46 17.74 -2.98 12.23
N ARG A 47 16.95 -2.25 13.02
CA ARG A 47 16.65 -2.55 14.41
C ARG A 47 15.24 -3.10 14.62
N PHE A 48 14.40 -3.15 13.59
CA PHE A 48 13.04 -3.68 13.73
C PHE A 48 13.04 -5.13 14.21
N ASP A 49 13.90 -5.97 13.62
CA ASP A 49 14.03 -7.37 14.02
C ASP A 49 14.60 -7.55 15.44
N GLU A 50 15.32 -6.56 15.97
CA GLU A 50 15.81 -6.58 17.35
C GLU A 50 14.68 -6.34 18.36
N ASP A 51 13.59 -5.69 17.92
CA ASP A 51 12.42 -5.30 18.69
C ASP A 51 11.16 -6.08 18.28
N TYR A 52 11.32 -7.29 17.71
CA TYR A 52 10.23 -8.12 17.19
C TYR A 52 9.19 -8.58 18.23
N ARG A 53 9.49 -8.46 19.53
CA ARG A 53 8.56 -8.89 20.59
C ARG A 53 7.57 -7.79 20.92
N ASP A 54 8.07 -6.57 21.07
CA ASP A 54 7.28 -5.45 21.58
C ASP A 54 6.86 -4.49 20.46
N HIS A 55 7.55 -4.53 19.31
CA HIS A 55 7.25 -3.76 18.10
C HIS A 55 7.21 -2.24 18.30
N HIS A 56 7.87 -1.71 19.33
CA HIS A 56 7.91 -0.27 19.62
C HIS A 56 8.50 0.57 18.48
N LEU A 57 9.46 0.04 17.73
CA LEU A 57 10.12 0.75 16.62
C LEU A 57 9.30 0.73 15.33
N ILE A 58 8.61 -0.37 15.04
CA ILE A 58 7.89 -0.56 13.77
C ILE A 58 6.44 -0.05 13.84
N HIS A 59 5.87 0.01 15.04
CA HIS A 59 4.49 0.46 15.24
C HIS A 59 4.26 1.94 14.86
N PRO A 60 5.11 2.92 15.22
CA PRO A 60 4.88 4.32 14.86
C PRO A 60 4.85 4.57 13.34
N PRO A 61 5.79 4.03 12.53
CA PRO A 61 5.68 4.11 11.07
C PRO A 61 4.39 3.52 10.52
N PHE A 62 3.93 2.37 11.06
CA PHE A 62 2.65 1.78 10.65
C PHE A 62 1.45 2.61 11.05
N ARG A 63 1.41 3.18 12.26
CA ARG A 63 0.32 4.08 12.68
C ARG A 63 0.19 5.26 11.73
N LYS A 64 1.33 5.84 11.33
CA LYS A 64 1.36 6.93 10.36
C LYS A 64 0.88 6.50 8.98
N LEU A 65 1.38 5.37 8.46
CA LEU A 65 1.03 4.89 7.13
C LEU A 65 -0.43 4.41 7.01
N LEU A 66 -0.84 3.54 7.92
CA LEU A 66 -2.12 2.84 7.85
C LEU A 66 -3.25 3.72 8.40
N GLY A 67 -3.00 4.40 9.53
CA GLY A 67 -3.98 5.24 10.20
C GLY A 67 -4.00 6.68 9.69
N GLU A 68 -2.93 7.43 9.94
CA GLU A 68 -2.90 8.88 9.66
C GLU A 68 -3.00 9.18 8.16
N TYR A 69 -2.22 8.48 7.34
CA TYR A 69 -2.31 8.55 5.88
C TYR A 69 -3.54 7.81 5.38
N GLY A 70 -4.11 6.89 6.16
CA GLY A 70 -5.35 6.19 5.84
C GLY A 70 -5.19 5.06 4.82
N LEU A 71 -4.00 4.49 4.67
CA LEU A 71 -3.78 3.45 3.66
C LEU A 71 -4.62 2.18 3.94
N GLN A 72 -4.98 1.90 5.19
CA GLN A 72 -5.77 0.72 5.56
C GLN A 72 -7.23 0.76 5.09
N ARG A 73 -7.75 1.96 4.78
CA ARG A 73 -9.12 2.17 4.25
C ARG A 73 -9.15 2.34 2.73
N MET A 74 -7.99 2.28 2.07
CA MET A 74 -7.84 2.63 0.66
C MET A 74 -8.82 1.91 -0.27
N ILE A 75 -9.04 0.62 -0.07
CA ILE A 75 -9.81 -0.18 -1.03
C ILE A 75 -11.30 -0.28 -0.68
N PHE A 76 -11.67 0.12 0.54
CA PHE A 76 -13.07 0.11 0.95
C PHE A 76 -13.87 1.16 0.15
N PRO A 77 -15.16 0.89 -0.13
CA PRO A 77 -16.05 1.87 -0.74
C PRO A 77 -16.13 3.20 0.04
N GLU A 78 -16.31 4.31 -0.68
CA GLU A 78 -16.39 5.65 -0.09
C GLU A 78 -17.56 5.80 0.90
N ASP A 79 -18.69 5.17 0.59
CA ASP A 79 -19.88 5.16 1.43
C ASP A 79 -19.72 4.32 2.71
N LEU A 80 -18.64 3.55 2.81
CA LEU A 80 -18.19 2.84 4.00
C LEU A 80 -16.97 3.49 4.67
N GLY A 81 -16.60 4.71 4.24
CA GLY A 81 -15.49 5.48 4.82
C GLY A 81 -14.12 5.21 4.21
N GLY A 82 -14.06 4.45 3.11
CA GLY A 82 -12.82 4.20 2.37
C GLY A 82 -12.54 5.19 1.25
N TRP A 83 -11.55 4.89 0.39
CA TRP A 83 -11.20 5.73 -0.77
C TRP A 83 -11.75 5.22 -2.10
N GLY A 84 -12.48 4.10 -2.10
CA GLY A 84 -13.09 3.56 -3.31
C GLY A 84 -12.08 3.04 -4.35
N MET A 85 -10.81 2.86 -3.99
CA MET A 85 -9.76 2.48 -4.96
C MET A 85 -10.02 1.11 -5.61
N GLY A 86 -10.84 0.25 -4.98
CA GLY A 86 -11.24 -1.04 -5.55
C GLY A 86 -11.99 -0.95 -6.90
N ARG A 87 -12.58 0.21 -7.20
CA ARG A 87 -13.26 0.52 -8.47
C ARG A 87 -12.39 1.28 -9.47
N SER A 88 -11.14 1.60 -9.11
CA SER A 88 -10.23 2.35 -9.97
C SER A 88 -9.50 1.42 -10.94
N HIS A 89 -9.48 1.77 -12.23
CA HIS A 89 -8.65 1.10 -13.23
C HIS A 89 -7.14 1.26 -12.96
N TYR A 90 -6.75 2.18 -12.10
CA TYR A 90 -5.35 2.42 -11.72
C TYR A 90 -4.94 1.72 -10.43
N MET A 91 -5.84 0.98 -9.77
CA MET A 91 -5.60 0.35 -8.47
C MET A 91 -4.30 -0.46 -8.47
N CYS A 92 -4.14 -1.40 -9.39
CA CYS A 92 -2.97 -2.29 -9.42
C CYS A 92 -1.66 -1.53 -9.62
N VAL A 93 -1.68 -0.48 -10.46
CA VAL A 93 -0.47 0.31 -10.76
C VAL A 93 -0.13 1.23 -9.59
N ALA A 94 -1.13 1.87 -8.99
CA ALA A 94 -0.95 2.61 -7.75
C ALA A 94 -0.37 1.70 -6.66
N ALA A 95 -0.93 0.50 -6.47
CA ALA A 95 -0.42 -0.51 -5.55
C ALA A 95 1.05 -0.83 -5.83
N PHE A 96 1.41 -1.13 -7.07
CA PHE A 96 2.80 -1.40 -7.46
C PHE A 96 3.74 -0.28 -7.02
N ARG A 97 3.37 0.99 -7.29
CA ARG A 97 4.18 2.15 -6.92
C ARG A 97 4.36 2.28 -5.40
N MET A 98 3.31 2.02 -4.63
CA MET A 98 3.36 2.05 -3.16
C MET A 98 4.27 0.94 -2.62
N PHE A 99 4.07 -0.29 -3.08
CA PHE A 99 4.89 -1.43 -2.66
C PHE A 99 6.35 -1.25 -3.06
N GLU A 100 6.65 -0.65 -4.21
CA GLU A 100 8.02 -0.37 -4.66
C GLU A 100 8.76 0.53 -3.66
N GLU A 101 8.14 1.63 -3.22
CA GLU A 101 8.78 2.52 -2.23
C GLU A 101 8.88 1.85 -0.86
N ILE A 102 7.81 1.22 -0.36
CA ILE A 102 7.84 0.57 0.97
C ILE A 102 8.89 -0.55 1.01
N ALA A 103 8.93 -1.41 -0.02
CA ALA A 103 9.87 -2.53 -0.09
C ALA A 103 11.33 -2.10 -0.30
N ARG A 104 11.57 -0.92 -0.89
CA ARG A 104 12.92 -0.32 -0.94
C ARG A 104 13.48 -0.07 0.46
N ALA A 105 12.61 0.30 1.39
CA ALA A 105 12.97 0.48 2.80
C ALA A 105 13.12 -0.87 3.50
N ASP A 106 12.05 -1.65 3.49
CA ASP A 106 11.90 -2.89 4.27
C ASP A 106 10.85 -3.81 3.63
N SER A 107 11.28 -4.98 3.18
CA SER A 107 10.41 -5.95 2.53
C SER A 107 9.44 -6.65 3.49
N GLY A 108 9.78 -6.74 4.78
CA GLY A 108 8.90 -7.28 5.82
C GLY A 108 7.72 -6.36 6.07
N MET A 109 7.95 -5.05 6.13
CA MET A 109 6.90 -4.04 6.22
C MET A 109 6.00 -4.04 4.98
N ALA A 110 6.60 -4.15 3.79
CA ALA A 110 5.83 -4.30 2.55
C ALA A 110 4.94 -5.55 2.61
N LEU A 111 5.45 -6.68 3.08
CA LEU A 111 4.66 -7.91 3.24
C LEU A 111 3.52 -7.74 4.25
N ALA A 112 3.77 -7.10 5.41
CA ALA A 112 2.75 -6.85 6.42
C ALA A 112 1.62 -5.95 5.89
N PHE A 113 1.96 -4.92 5.11
CA PHE A 113 0.94 -4.13 4.38
C PHE A 113 0.21 -4.99 3.34
N GLY A 114 0.92 -5.86 2.62
CA GLY A 114 0.33 -6.83 1.71
C GLY A 114 -0.67 -7.78 2.37
N ALA A 115 -0.40 -8.21 3.60
CA ALA A 115 -1.28 -9.07 4.38
C ALA A 115 -2.60 -8.37 4.76
N LEU A 116 -2.58 -7.04 4.98
CA LEU A 116 -3.78 -6.23 5.06
C LEU A 116 -4.49 -6.14 3.70
N PHE A 117 -3.76 -5.76 2.66
CA PHE A 117 -4.33 -5.35 1.39
C PHE A 117 -4.95 -6.50 0.58
N TRP A 118 -4.26 -7.64 0.51
CA TRP A 118 -4.59 -8.73 -0.39
C TRP A 118 -5.93 -9.43 -0.06
N PRO A 119 -6.26 -9.79 1.19
CA PRO A 119 -7.55 -10.41 1.52
C PRO A 119 -8.75 -9.62 1.01
N PHE A 120 -8.67 -8.28 1.07
CA PHE A 120 -9.77 -7.44 0.63
C PHE A 120 -9.89 -7.30 -0.89
N LEU A 121 -8.82 -7.57 -1.67
CA LEU A 121 -8.91 -7.58 -3.14
C LEU A 121 -9.94 -8.59 -3.64
N PHE A 122 -10.11 -9.71 -2.95
CA PHE A 122 -11.09 -10.74 -3.33
C PHE A 122 -12.55 -10.32 -3.16
N ILE A 123 -12.80 -9.24 -2.41
CA ILE A 123 -14.16 -8.81 -2.07
C ILE A 123 -14.46 -7.35 -2.44
N ALA A 124 -13.44 -6.54 -2.73
CA ALA A 124 -13.57 -5.11 -2.99
C ALA A 124 -13.35 -4.70 -4.45
N LEU A 125 -12.89 -5.62 -5.31
CA LEU A 125 -12.61 -5.31 -6.72
C LEU A 125 -13.82 -5.53 -7.63
N GLU A 126 -13.96 -4.66 -8.61
CA GLU A 126 -14.87 -4.90 -9.73
C GLU A 126 -14.44 -6.12 -10.57
N PRO A 127 -15.40 -6.83 -11.22
CA PRO A 127 -16.84 -6.55 -11.26
C PRO A 127 -17.64 -7.21 -10.11
N HIS A 128 -16.97 -7.86 -9.15
CA HIS A 128 -17.62 -8.71 -8.16
C HIS A 128 -17.28 -8.28 -6.72
N GLU A 129 -17.97 -7.23 -6.26
CA GLU A 129 -17.88 -6.78 -4.88
C GLU A 129 -18.76 -7.63 -3.96
N ASN A 130 -18.20 -8.14 -2.85
CA ASN A 130 -18.98 -8.77 -1.80
C ASN A 130 -19.36 -7.73 -0.74
N ARG A 131 -20.44 -6.99 -1.05
CA ARG A 131 -20.89 -5.87 -0.24
C ARG A 131 -21.17 -6.22 1.22
N ARG A 132 -21.76 -7.39 1.48
CA ARG A 132 -22.05 -7.89 2.82
C ARG A 132 -20.78 -7.96 3.68
N LEU A 133 -19.69 -8.52 3.12
CA LEU A 133 -18.41 -8.62 3.84
C LEU A 133 -17.74 -7.25 3.99
N LEU A 134 -17.82 -6.39 2.98
CA LEU A 134 -17.27 -5.03 3.08
C LEU A 134 -17.93 -4.23 4.20
N GLU A 135 -19.26 -4.31 4.33
CA GLU A 135 -20.01 -3.66 5.43
C GLU A 135 -19.64 -4.24 6.80
N GLU A 136 -19.38 -5.54 6.88
CA GLU A 136 -18.94 -6.23 8.10
C GLU A 136 -17.54 -5.78 8.54
N PHE A 137 -16.61 -5.60 7.60
CA PHE A 137 -15.22 -5.27 7.91
C PHE A 137 -14.94 -3.77 7.98
N ALA A 138 -15.66 -2.93 7.24
CA ALA A 138 -15.37 -1.50 7.15
C ALA A 138 -15.23 -0.79 8.51
N PRO A 139 -16.08 -1.03 9.53
CA PRO A 139 -15.92 -0.37 10.83
C PRO A 139 -14.57 -0.64 11.49
N MET A 140 -14.00 -1.84 11.29
CA MET A 140 -12.70 -2.19 11.88
C MET A 140 -11.54 -1.42 11.25
N PHE A 141 -11.62 -1.06 9.97
CA PHE A 141 -10.51 -0.45 9.22
C PHE A 141 -10.69 1.06 9.00
N CYS A 142 -11.93 1.52 8.80
CA CYS A 142 -12.24 2.89 8.40
C CYS A 142 -12.52 3.82 9.57
N GLU A 143 -12.93 3.30 10.73
CA GLU A 143 -13.29 4.10 11.92
C GLU A 143 -12.15 4.18 12.96
N THR A 144 -10.92 3.83 12.57
CA THR A 144 -9.75 3.84 13.45
C THR A 144 -8.52 4.37 12.74
N THR A 145 -7.63 4.96 13.53
CA THR A 145 -6.27 5.36 13.12
C THR A 145 -5.21 4.43 13.69
N GLU A 146 -5.58 3.44 14.51
CA GLU A 146 -4.64 2.40 14.90
C GLU A 146 -4.43 1.42 13.74
N PRO A 147 -3.20 0.90 13.54
CA PRO A 147 -2.92 -0.15 12.57
C PRO A 147 -3.80 -1.36 12.77
N VAL A 148 -4.59 -1.69 11.74
CA VAL A 148 -5.33 -2.94 11.69
C VAL A 148 -4.67 -3.81 10.65
N PHE A 149 -4.53 -5.11 10.91
CA PHE A 149 -3.96 -6.06 9.96
C PHE A 149 -4.95 -7.17 9.67
N ALA A 150 -4.87 -7.70 8.46
CA ALA A 150 -5.55 -8.92 8.04
C ALA A 150 -4.49 -10.00 7.74
N ALA A 151 -4.97 -11.21 7.46
CA ALA A 151 -4.11 -12.31 7.06
C ALA A 151 -4.80 -13.12 5.96
N LEU A 152 -4.00 -13.64 5.04
CA LEU A 152 -4.44 -14.59 4.03
C LEU A 152 -3.96 -16.00 4.43
N CYS A 153 -4.86 -16.77 5.04
CA CYS A 153 -4.55 -18.09 5.57
C CYS A 153 -4.88 -19.19 4.54
N MET A 154 -4.05 -19.30 3.49
CA MET A 154 -4.23 -20.31 2.44
C MET A 154 -3.30 -21.51 2.58
N THR A 155 -2.08 -21.28 3.08
CA THR A 155 -1.04 -22.31 3.14
C THR A 155 -1.39 -23.36 4.17
N GLU A 156 -1.42 -24.62 3.76
CA GLU A 156 -1.61 -25.77 4.65
C GLU A 156 -0.27 -26.52 4.84
N PRO A 157 -0.10 -27.34 5.89
CA PRO A 157 1.14 -28.08 6.14
C PRO A 157 1.64 -28.95 4.98
N GLN A 158 0.77 -29.29 4.02
CA GLN A 158 1.05 -30.16 2.90
C GLN A 158 1.70 -29.45 1.70
N GLY A 159 1.69 -28.11 1.67
CA GLY A 159 2.21 -27.32 0.56
C GLY A 159 1.14 -26.93 -0.46
#